data_AF-C9L790-F1
#
_entry.id   AF-C9L790-F1
#
_cell.length_a   1.000
_cell.length_b   1.000
_cell.length_c   1.000
_cell.angle_alpha   90.00
_cell.angle_beta   90.00
_cell.angle_gamma   90.00
#
_symmetry.space_group_name_H-M   'P 1'
#
loop_
_entity.id
_entity.type
_entity.pdbx_description
1 polymer ?
#
loop_
_entity_poly.entity_id
_entity_poly.type
_entity_poly.pdbx_seq_one_letter_code
_entity_poly.pdbx_strand_id
1 'polypeptide(L)'
;MLIRLHHDILTSVNAIQGDTGRLWNFVIDDYEIPTDAEIRLYLEKPSGKRIYNPGILQNSIISFQPTEQTLAEIGQSIGQIQITQNKQTITSYPFFLNVSKNYVLNADIQSTDEFLVLDNLIDEAQKTIANMKALMQKFTTQENARIEAEKRRVSAESARVTAENKRQTDTNSAISKANTATTNANNAANNANSKATLANDAATNANNKATLADRAKELANQATTKANQAASTAENAATKANNAIAGIPVEIKKLINDTSASSTATYSSTKINALFSSANVKEITNSQIDSLSNL
;
A
#
# COMPACT_ATOMS: atom_id res chain seq x y z
N MET A 1 -87.13 -33.01 -84.22
CA MET A 1 -86.79 -34.22 -83.43
C MET A 1 -85.64 -34.91 -84.13
N LEU A 2 -84.42 -34.62 -83.67
CA LEU A 2 -83.21 -35.31 -84.08
C LEU A 2 -82.64 -35.89 -82.80
N ILE A 3 -82.76 -37.21 -82.66
CA ILE A 3 -82.21 -37.97 -81.56
C ILE A 3 -80.93 -38.60 -82.11
N ARG A 4 -79.77 -38.15 -81.63
CA ARG A 4 -78.53 -38.89 -81.75
C ARG A 4 -78.03 -39.16 -80.33
N LEU A 5 -78.14 -40.43 -79.96
CA LEU A 5 -77.75 -41.00 -78.67
C LEU A 5 -76.59 -41.97 -78.90
N HIS A 6 -75.49 -41.48 -79.48
CA HIS A 6 -74.32 -42.33 -79.72
C HIS A 6 -73.18 -41.91 -78.80
N HIS A 7 -73.00 -42.68 -77.73
CA HIS A 7 -71.80 -43.47 -77.52
C HIS A 7 -72.24 -44.77 -76.81
N ASP A 8 -72.32 -45.87 -77.55
CA ASP A 8 -72.69 -47.21 -77.07
C ASP A 8 -71.51 -47.93 -76.36
N ILE A 9 -70.55 -47.15 -75.88
CA ILE A 9 -69.39 -47.61 -75.12
C ILE A 9 -69.50 -46.96 -73.75
N LEU A 10 -69.75 -47.77 -72.71
CA LEU A 10 -69.66 -47.32 -71.32
C LEU A 10 -68.24 -46.81 -71.08
N THR A 11 -68.07 -45.50 -71.04
CA THR A 11 -66.78 -44.87 -70.77
C THR A 11 -66.34 -45.23 -69.35
N SER A 12 -65.10 -45.67 -69.20
CA SER A 12 -64.53 -46.00 -67.89
C SER A 12 -63.32 -45.12 -67.58
N VAL A 13 -63.31 -44.57 -66.37
CA VAL A 13 -62.17 -43.86 -65.78
C VAL A 13 -61.53 -44.80 -64.76
N ASN A 14 -60.23 -45.07 -64.89
CA ASN A 14 -59.48 -45.89 -63.93
C ASN A 14 -58.62 -44.99 -63.03
N ALA A 15 -58.66 -45.23 -61.72
CA ALA A 15 -57.88 -44.48 -60.76
C ALA A 15 -57.30 -45.38 -59.66
N ILE A 16 -56.23 -44.93 -59.01
CA ILE A 16 -55.66 -45.57 -57.82
C ILE A 16 -56.18 -44.85 -56.58
N GLN A 17 -56.53 -45.60 -55.53
CA GLN A 17 -56.99 -45.04 -54.26
C GLN A 17 -56.01 -43.95 -53.75
N GLY A 18 -56.53 -42.73 -53.54
CA GLY A 18 -55.74 -41.57 -53.10
C GLY A 18 -54.91 -40.85 -54.16
N ASP A 19 -54.92 -41.26 -55.43
CA ASP A 19 -54.18 -40.59 -56.53
C ASP A 19 -54.92 -39.34 -57.06
N THR A 20 -54.90 -38.26 -56.26
CA THR A 20 -55.62 -37.00 -56.53
C THR A 20 -54.90 -36.05 -57.49
N GLY A 21 -53.71 -36.43 -57.97
CA GLY A 21 -52.87 -35.59 -58.83
C GLY A 21 -53.30 -35.53 -60.30
N ARG A 22 -54.22 -36.40 -60.74
CA ARG A 22 -54.64 -36.51 -62.16
C ARG A 22 -55.94 -35.75 -62.42
N LEU A 23 -55.99 -34.97 -63.49
CA LEU A 23 -57.22 -34.30 -63.96
C LEU A 23 -58.02 -35.23 -64.88
N TRP A 24 -59.34 -35.27 -64.73
CA TRP A 24 -60.25 -35.98 -65.63
C TRP A 24 -60.89 -35.01 -66.61
N ASN A 25 -60.77 -35.28 -67.91
CA ASN A 25 -61.30 -34.43 -68.98
C ASN A 25 -62.40 -35.17 -69.73
N PHE A 26 -63.56 -34.53 -69.87
CA PHE A 26 -64.73 -35.04 -70.56
C PHE A 26 -65.09 -34.09 -71.71
N VAL A 27 -65.42 -34.68 -72.86
CA VAL A 27 -65.83 -33.96 -74.07
C VAL A 27 -67.26 -34.37 -74.39
N ILE A 28 -68.11 -33.39 -74.71
CA ILE A 28 -69.49 -33.60 -75.13
C ILE A 28 -69.60 -33.18 -76.59
N ASP A 29 -69.80 -34.13 -77.49
CA ASP A 29 -69.74 -33.90 -78.94
C ASP A 29 -71.09 -33.47 -79.56
N ASP A 30 -72.19 -33.77 -78.89
CA ASP A 30 -73.56 -33.58 -79.40
C ASP A 30 -74.27 -32.34 -78.83
N TYR A 31 -73.57 -31.56 -78.01
CA TYR A 31 -74.10 -30.36 -77.37
C TYR A 31 -73.03 -29.28 -77.23
N GLU A 32 -73.29 -28.09 -77.77
CA GLU A 32 -72.46 -26.91 -77.52
C GLU A 32 -72.73 -26.38 -76.11
N ILE A 33 -71.77 -26.59 -75.21
CA ILE A 33 -71.90 -26.22 -73.79
C ILE A 33 -71.84 -24.69 -73.66
N PRO A 34 -72.90 -24.03 -73.15
CA PRO A 34 -72.88 -22.59 -72.90
C PRO A 34 -71.82 -22.21 -71.87
N THR A 35 -71.16 -21.07 -72.07
CA THR A 35 -70.07 -20.61 -71.19
C THR A 35 -70.50 -20.28 -69.77
N ASP A 36 -71.79 -20.01 -69.55
CA ASP A 36 -72.41 -19.72 -68.25
C ASP A 36 -73.15 -20.92 -67.63
N ALA A 37 -73.03 -22.12 -68.22
CA ALA A 37 -73.68 -23.31 -67.69
C ALA A 37 -73.02 -23.79 -66.39
N GLU A 38 -73.83 -24.22 -65.42
CA GLU A 38 -73.35 -24.87 -64.21
C GLU A 38 -73.09 -26.35 -64.49
N ILE A 39 -71.86 -26.81 -64.23
CA ILE A 39 -71.44 -28.20 -64.48
C ILE A 39 -71.19 -28.91 -63.16
N ARG A 40 -71.78 -30.11 -63.04
CA ARG A 40 -71.67 -30.95 -61.85
C ARG A 40 -71.35 -32.39 -62.21
N LEU A 41 -70.32 -32.94 -61.59
CA LEU A 41 -70.08 -34.38 -61.60
C LEU A 41 -70.84 -35.02 -60.45
N TYR A 42 -71.84 -35.81 -60.80
CA TYR A 42 -72.47 -36.76 -59.90
C TYR A 42 -71.69 -38.07 -59.91
N LEU A 43 -71.42 -38.64 -58.74
CA LEU A 43 -70.83 -39.96 -58.60
C LEU A 43 -71.50 -40.71 -57.45
N GLU A 44 -72.02 -41.90 -57.73
CA GLU A 44 -72.49 -42.85 -56.72
C GLU A 44 -71.45 -43.93 -56.50
N LYS A 45 -70.93 -44.00 -55.27
CA LYS A 45 -69.87 -44.92 -54.88
C LYS A 45 -70.39 -46.34 -54.64
N PRO A 46 -69.51 -47.36 -54.54
CA PRO A 46 -69.89 -48.71 -54.12
C PRO A 46 -70.69 -48.76 -52.80
N SER A 47 -70.43 -47.84 -51.85
CA SER A 47 -71.20 -47.74 -50.60
C SER A 47 -72.60 -47.12 -50.74
N GLY A 48 -72.98 -46.63 -51.92
CA GLY A 48 -74.21 -45.85 -52.15
C GLY A 48 -74.09 -44.37 -51.74
N LYS A 49 -72.95 -43.94 -51.19
CA LYS A 49 -72.69 -42.50 -50.92
C LYS A 49 -72.52 -41.75 -52.23
N ARG A 50 -72.98 -40.50 -52.25
CA ARG A 50 -73.01 -39.65 -53.44
C ARG A 50 -72.02 -38.50 -53.30
N ILE A 51 -71.34 -38.20 -54.40
CA ILE A 51 -70.49 -37.02 -54.57
C ILE A 51 -71.13 -36.13 -55.63
N TYR A 52 -71.08 -34.82 -55.40
CA TYR A 52 -71.60 -33.82 -56.31
C TYR A 52 -70.61 -32.64 -56.40
N ASN A 53 -69.64 -32.76 -57.30
CA ASN A 53 -68.51 -31.81 -57.39
C ASN A 53 -68.69 -30.85 -58.57
N PRO A 54 -68.28 -29.57 -58.43
CA PRO A 54 -68.24 -28.64 -59.56
C PRO A 54 -67.22 -29.08 -60.61
N GLY A 55 -67.56 -28.88 -61.89
CA GLY A 55 -66.65 -29.02 -63.02
C GLY A 55 -66.16 -27.68 -63.54
N ILE A 56 -65.01 -27.69 -64.22
CA ILE A 56 -64.43 -26.51 -64.87
C ILE A 56 -64.60 -26.67 -66.38
N LEU A 57 -65.20 -25.69 -67.06
CA LEU A 57 -65.30 -25.67 -68.52
C LEU A 57 -64.18 -24.80 -69.12
N GLN A 58 -63.38 -25.38 -70.00
CA GLN A 58 -62.38 -24.64 -70.78
C GLN A 58 -62.27 -25.22 -72.18
N ASN A 59 -62.38 -24.38 -73.22
CA ASN A 59 -62.26 -24.78 -74.63
C ASN A 59 -63.17 -25.98 -75.00
N SER A 60 -64.42 -25.97 -74.53
CA SER A 60 -65.41 -27.06 -74.70
C SER A 60 -65.05 -28.40 -74.02
N ILE A 61 -64.04 -28.41 -73.15
CA ILE A 61 -63.65 -29.57 -72.34
C ILE A 61 -64.08 -29.32 -70.89
N ILE A 62 -64.75 -30.31 -70.30
CA ILE A 62 -65.12 -30.32 -68.89
C ILE A 62 -64.03 -31.05 -68.10
N SER A 63 -63.43 -30.37 -67.12
CA SER A 63 -62.39 -30.94 -66.27
C SER A 63 -62.84 -31.11 -64.81
N PHE A 64 -62.46 -32.23 -64.20
CA PHE A 64 -62.66 -32.51 -62.77
C PHE A 64 -61.36 -32.98 -62.13
N GLN A 65 -61.00 -32.39 -60.98
CA GLN A 65 -59.94 -32.92 -60.13
C GLN A 65 -60.54 -33.87 -59.09
N PRO A 66 -60.13 -35.15 -59.05
CA PRO A 66 -60.61 -36.10 -58.06
C PRO A 66 -60.09 -35.71 -56.67
N THR A 67 -60.99 -35.75 -55.69
CA THR A 67 -60.65 -35.55 -54.28
C THR A 67 -60.29 -36.87 -53.62
N GLU A 68 -59.66 -36.84 -52.44
CA GLU A 68 -59.43 -38.05 -51.63
C GLU A 68 -60.72 -38.82 -51.40
N GLN A 69 -61.83 -38.11 -51.17
CA GLN A 69 -63.15 -38.71 -51.01
C GLN A 69 -63.65 -39.35 -52.30
N THR A 70 -63.35 -38.78 -53.47
CA THR A 70 -63.70 -39.36 -54.77
C THR A 70 -63.03 -40.72 -54.97
N LEU A 71 -61.81 -40.89 -54.48
CA LEU A 71 -60.99 -42.09 -54.65
C LEU A 71 -60.88 -42.96 -53.39
N ALA A 72 -61.70 -42.70 -52.36
CA ALA A 72 -61.56 -43.35 -51.05
C ALA A 72 -61.97 -44.84 -51.07
N GLU A 73 -62.96 -45.20 -51.89
CA GLU A 73 -63.57 -46.53 -51.90
C GLU A 73 -63.10 -47.33 -53.12
N ILE A 74 -62.51 -48.50 -52.88
CA ILE A 74 -62.11 -49.43 -53.93
C ILE A 74 -63.37 -50.04 -54.54
N GLY A 75 -63.40 -50.13 -55.87
CA GLY A 75 -64.52 -50.69 -56.63
C GLY A 75 -65.04 -49.76 -57.70
N GLN A 76 -66.17 -50.13 -58.29
CA GLN A 76 -66.81 -49.41 -59.38
C GLN A 76 -67.85 -48.42 -58.83
N SER A 77 -67.67 -47.15 -59.16
CA SER A 77 -68.67 -46.09 -58.94
C SER A 77 -69.35 -45.73 -60.26
N ILE A 78 -70.61 -45.29 -60.20
CA ILE A 78 -71.37 -44.84 -61.37
C ILE A 78 -71.41 -43.32 -61.39
N GLY A 79 -70.94 -42.70 -62.47
CA GLY A 79 -70.85 -41.25 -62.63
C GLY A 79 -71.75 -40.72 -63.73
N GLN A 80 -72.23 -39.49 -63.57
CA GLN A 80 -72.93 -38.72 -64.60
C GLN A 80 -72.50 -37.26 -64.54
N ILE A 81 -72.48 -36.61 -65.69
CA ILE A 81 -72.19 -35.18 -65.80
C ILE A 81 -73.51 -34.46 -66.04
N GLN A 82 -73.82 -33.51 -65.18
CA GLN A 82 -75.00 -32.66 -65.28
C GLN A 82 -74.59 -31.25 -65.68
N ILE A 83 -75.24 -30.73 -66.71
CA ILE A 83 -75.06 -29.38 -67.24
C ILE A 83 -76.38 -28.65 -67.10
N THR A 84 -76.40 -27.54 -66.37
CA THR A 84 -77.62 -26.78 -66.06
C THR A 84 -77.50 -25.34 -66.52
N GLN A 85 -78.49 -24.84 -67.27
CA GLN A 85 -78.58 -23.45 -67.70
C GLN A 85 -80.05 -23.01 -67.71
N ASN A 86 -80.37 -21.82 -67.18
CA ASN A 86 -81.74 -21.26 -67.20
C ASN A 86 -82.84 -22.23 -66.72
N LYS A 87 -82.58 -23.01 -65.66
CA LYS A 87 -83.45 -24.06 -65.09
C LYS A 87 -83.72 -25.26 -66.00
N GLN A 88 -83.01 -25.37 -67.12
CA GLN A 88 -82.99 -26.56 -67.98
C GLN A 88 -81.72 -27.36 -67.69
N THR A 89 -81.87 -28.69 -67.62
CA THR A 89 -80.79 -29.61 -67.26
C THR A 89 -80.61 -30.64 -68.36
N ILE A 90 -79.36 -30.84 -68.78
CA ILE A 90 -78.94 -31.96 -69.62
C ILE A 90 -78.01 -32.84 -68.78
N THR A 91 -78.24 -34.15 -68.82
CA THR A 91 -77.44 -35.13 -68.07
C THR A 91 -76.82 -36.12 -69.05
N SER A 92 -75.54 -36.41 -68.88
CA SER A 92 -74.83 -37.40 -69.69
C SER A 92 -75.30 -38.83 -69.43
N TYR A 93 -74.98 -39.72 -70.36
CA TYR A 93 -75.00 -41.16 -70.08
C TYR A 93 -74.08 -41.51 -68.91
N PRO A 94 -74.40 -42.58 -68.16
CA PRO A 94 -73.57 -43.02 -67.06
C PRO A 94 -72.20 -43.50 -67.55
N PHE A 95 -71.16 -43.16 -66.81
CA PHE A 95 -69.81 -43.67 -66.98
C PHE A 95 -69.37 -44.40 -65.70
N PHE A 96 -68.37 -45.26 -65.79
CA PHE A 96 -67.86 -45.98 -64.62
C PHE A 96 -66.52 -45.42 -64.14
N LEU A 97 -66.39 -45.20 -62.84
CA LEU A 97 -65.10 -44.96 -62.20
C LEU A 97 -64.66 -46.23 -61.48
N ASN A 98 -63.58 -46.86 -61.94
CA ASN A 98 -62.99 -48.01 -61.26
C ASN A 98 -61.79 -47.56 -60.42
N VAL A 99 -61.93 -47.63 -59.10
CA VAL A 99 -60.84 -47.33 -58.16
C VAL A 99 -60.15 -48.64 -57.75
N SER A 100 -58.86 -48.74 -58.01
CA SER A 100 -58.02 -49.88 -57.61
C SER A 100 -57.25 -49.59 -56.33
N LYS A 101 -56.90 -50.64 -55.58
CA LYS A 101 -56.14 -50.54 -54.33
C LYS A 101 -54.79 -49.85 -54.55
N ASN A 102 -54.45 -48.93 -53.66
CA ASN A 102 -53.10 -48.39 -53.56
C ASN A 102 -52.29 -49.27 -52.60
N TYR A 103 -51.24 -49.93 -53.11
CA TYR A 103 -50.39 -50.80 -52.31
C TYR A 103 -49.41 -50.04 -51.41
N VAL A 104 -49.15 -48.75 -51.66
CA VAL A 104 -48.23 -47.93 -50.87
C VAL A 104 -48.95 -47.24 -49.71
N LEU A 105 -50.19 -46.79 -49.94
CA LEU A 105 -50.96 -46.02 -48.95
C LEU A 105 -51.32 -46.80 -47.69
N ASN A 106 -51.48 -48.12 -47.81
CA ASN A 106 -51.84 -49.05 -46.72
C ASN A 106 -50.91 -50.28 -46.71
N ALA A 107 -49.66 -50.13 -47.14
CA ALA A 107 -48.68 -51.16 -46.83
C ALA A 107 -48.45 -51.12 -45.32
N ASP A 108 -48.77 -52.23 -44.64
CA ASP A 108 -48.16 -52.55 -43.35
C ASP A 108 -46.67 -52.73 -43.64
N ILE A 109 -45.92 -51.61 -43.65
CA ILE A 109 -44.46 -51.65 -43.65
C ILE A 109 -44.11 -52.35 -42.33
N GLN A 110 -43.88 -53.65 -42.39
CA GLN A 110 -43.55 -54.46 -41.23
C GLN A 110 -42.17 -54.01 -40.74
N SER A 111 -42.24 -53.15 -39.74
CA SER A 111 -41.19 -52.50 -38.97
C SER A 111 -40.16 -53.52 -38.46
N THR A 112 -39.09 -53.71 -39.22
CA THR A 112 -37.86 -54.38 -38.76
C THR A 112 -36.68 -53.42 -38.92
N ASP A 113 -36.62 -52.67 -40.02
CA ASP A 113 -35.58 -51.68 -40.28
C ASP A 113 -35.77 -50.38 -39.46
N GLU A 114 -37.00 -49.96 -39.18
CA GLU A 114 -37.27 -48.75 -38.36
C GLU A 114 -36.99 -48.97 -36.87
N PHE A 115 -37.18 -50.19 -36.36
CA PHE A 115 -36.92 -50.50 -34.94
C PHE A 115 -35.41 -50.53 -34.64
N LEU A 116 -34.59 -51.03 -35.58
CA LEU A 116 -33.12 -50.99 -35.47
C LEU A 116 -32.56 -49.55 -35.44
N VAL A 117 -33.17 -48.62 -36.19
CA VAL A 117 -32.77 -47.20 -36.16
C VAL A 117 -33.09 -46.56 -34.82
N LEU A 118 -34.25 -46.89 -34.23
CA LEU A 118 -34.63 -46.37 -32.92
C LEU A 118 -33.76 -46.91 -31.79
N ASP A 119 -33.44 -48.22 -31.79
CA ASP A 119 -32.55 -48.83 -30.79
C ASP A 119 -31.14 -48.22 -30.84
N ASN A 120 -30.59 -48.02 -32.05
CA ASN A 120 -29.30 -47.35 -32.23
C ASN A 120 -29.33 -45.91 -31.69
N LEU A 121 -30.42 -45.17 -31.95
CA LEU A 121 -30.58 -43.80 -31.45
C LEU A 121 -30.68 -43.76 -29.92
N ILE A 122 -31.37 -44.72 -29.30
CA ILE A 122 -31.47 -44.83 -27.84
C ILE A 122 -30.09 -45.15 -27.23
N ASP A 123 -29.34 -46.07 -27.83
CA ASP A 123 -27.98 -46.42 -27.37
C ASP A 123 -27.03 -45.23 -27.46
N GLU A 124 -27.08 -44.46 -28.55
CA GLU A 124 -26.29 -43.23 -28.70
C GLU A 124 -26.71 -42.15 -27.70
N ALA A 125 -28.00 -41.98 -27.45
CA ALA A 125 -28.52 -41.06 -26.44
C ALA A 125 -28.03 -41.45 -25.03
N GLN A 126 -28.06 -42.73 -24.68
CA GLN A 126 -27.56 -43.22 -23.39
C GLN A 126 -26.05 -43.01 -23.23
N LYS A 127 -25.26 -43.29 -24.28
CA LYS A 127 -23.81 -43.00 -24.30
C LYS A 127 -23.54 -41.50 -24.11
N THR A 128 -24.31 -40.65 -24.78
CA THR A 128 -24.20 -39.20 -24.65
C THR A 128 -24.51 -38.73 -23.22
N ILE A 129 -25.58 -39.25 -22.60
CA ILE A 129 -25.92 -38.96 -21.20
C ILE A 129 -24.81 -39.41 -20.26
N ALA A 130 -24.23 -40.61 -20.47
CA ALA A 130 -23.12 -41.10 -19.66
C ALA A 130 -21.88 -40.20 -19.78
N ASN A 131 -21.52 -39.80 -21.00
CA ASN A 131 -20.42 -38.88 -21.24
C ASN A 131 -20.65 -37.50 -20.60
N MET A 132 -21.87 -36.98 -20.70
CA MET A 132 -22.25 -35.71 -20.08
C MET A 132 -22.16 -35.78 -18.55
N LYS A 133 -22.63 -36.88 -17.93
CA LYS A 133 -22.47 -37.11 -16.48
C LYS A 133 -21.00 -37.15 -16.06
N ALA A 134 -20.16 -37.86 -16.82
CA ALA A 134 -18.72 -37.92 -16.55
C ALA A 134 -18.05 -36.53 -16.68
N LEU A 135 -18.44 -35.75 -17.70
CA LEU A 135 -17.94 -34.40 -17.90
C LEU A 135 -18.38 -33.46 -16.77
N MET A 136 -19.64 -33.54 -16.34
CA MET A 136 -20.15 -32.77 -15.21
C MET A 136 -19.39 -33.11 -13.93
N GLN A 137 -19.15 -34.39 -13.66
CA GLN A 137 -18.38 -34.82 -12.50
C GLN A 137 -16.95 -34.26 -12.54
N LYS A 138 -16.29 -34.32 -13.70
CA LYS A 138 -14.95 -33.74 -13.89
C LYS A 138 -14.95 -32.23 -13.65
N PHE A 139 -15.94 -31.50 -14.17
CA PHE A 139 -16.08 -30.07 -13.93
C PHE A 139 -16.27 -29.76 -12.44
N THR A 140 -17.15 -30.48 -11.75
CA THR A 140 -17.37 -30.32 -10.30
C THR A 140 -16.09 -30.57 -9.50
N THR A 141 -15.34 -31.63 -9.80
CA THR A 141 -14.07 -31.91 -9.12
C THR A 141 -13.04 -30.81 -9.37
N GLN A 142 -12.92 -30.32 -10.60
CA GLN A 142 -11.99 -29.25 -10.95
C GLN A 142 -12.37 -27.92 -10.31
N GLU A 143 -13.65 -27.56 -10.31
CA GLU A 143 -14.10 -26.31 -9.69
C GLU A 143 -13.92 -26.35 -8.18
N ASN A 144 -14.19 -27.49 -7.53
CA ASN A 144 -13.87 -27.66 -6.11
C ASN A 144 -12.37 -27.51 -5.84
N ALA A 145 -11.50 -28.09 -6.68
CA ALA A 145 -10.06 -27.93 -6.55
C ALA A 145 -9.61 -26.46 -6.74
N ARG A 146 -10.21 -25.74 -7.70
CA ARG A 146 -9.97 -24.31 -7.92
C ARG A 146 -10.42 -23.47 -6.72
N ILE A 147 -11.61 -23.73 -6.17
CA ILE A 147 -12.14 -23.06 -4.97
C ILE A 147 -11.20 -23.26 -3.78
N GLU A 148 -10.73 -24.49 -3.54
CA GLU A 148 -9.81 -24.78 -2.43
C GLU A 148 -8.43 -24.15 -2.64
N ALA A 149 -7.93 -24.09 -3.89
CA ALA A 149 -6.70 -23.36 -4.21
C ALA A 149 -6.86 -21.86 -3.97
N GLU A 150 -8.00 -21.28 -4.35
CA GLU A 150 -8.27 -19.85 -4.15
C GLU A 150 -8.42 -19.51 -2.66
N LYS A 151 -9.08 -20.36 -1.86
CA LYS A 151 -9.12 -20.21 -0.40
C LYS A 151 -7.71 -20.17 0.19
N ARG A 152 -6.85 -21.11 -0.20
CA ARG A 152 -5.44 -21.14 0.26
C ARG A 152 -4.69 -19.88 -0.15
N ARG A 153 -4.87 -19.41 -1.39
CA ARG A 153 -4.26 -18.16 -1.88
C ARG A 153 -4.71 -16.95 -1.05
N VAL A 154 -6.00 -16.83 -0.77
CA VAL A 154 -6.57 -15.75 0.05
C VAL A 154 -6.03 -15.79 1.48
N SER A 155 -5.98 -16.97 2.12
CA SER A 155 -5.39 -17.11 3.47
C SER A 155 -3.91 -16.74 3.50
N ALA A 156 -3.14 -17.19 2.49
CA ALA A 156 -1.72 -16.83 2.38
C ALA A 156 -1.53 -15.33 2.18
N GLU A 157 -2.35 -14.69 1.36
CA GLU A 157 -2.30 -13.24 1.14
C GLU A 157 -2.67 -12.46 2.41
N SER A 158 -3.68 -12.91 3.17
CA SER A 158 -4.02 -12.32 4.46
C SER A 158 -2.90 -12.43 5.48
N ALA A 159 -2.19 -13.57 5.52
CA ALA A 159 -1.02 -13.76 6.38
C ALA A 159 0.14 -12.84 5.96
N ARG A 160 0.38 -12.71 4.65
CA ARG A 160 1.40 -11.80 4.10
C ARG A 160 1.11 -10.34 4.48
N VAL A 161 -0.13 -9.89 4.33
CA VAL A 161 -0.55 -8.52 4.70
C VAL A 161 -0.37 -8.28 6.21
N THR A 162 -0.75 -9.24 7.06
CA THR A 162 -0.55 -9.14 8.51
C THR A 162 0.94 -9.03 8.87
N ALA A 163 1.79 -9.88 8.28
CA ALA A 163 3.23 -9.83 8.49
C ALA A 163 3.83 -8.50 8.03
N GLU A 164 3.37 -7.97 6.89
CA GLU A 164 3.83 -6.70 6.35
C GLU A 164 3.42 -5.50 7.23
N ASN A 165 2.19 -5.48 7.74
CA ASN A 165 1.75 -4.46 8.71
C ASN A 165 2.58 -4.50 10.00
N LYS A 166 2.91 -5.70 10.49
CA LYS A 166 3.80 -5.88 11.63
C LYS A 166 5.20 -5.34 11.33
N ARG A 167 5.76 -5.65 10.17
CA ARG A 167 7.08 -5.15 9.74
C ARG A 167 7.12 -3.63 9.72
N GLN A 168 6.08 -2.98 9.20
CA GLN A 168 5.97 -1.51 9.19
C GLN A 168 5.91 -0.93 10.60
N THR A 169 5.12 -1.53 11.49
CA THR A 169 4.99 -1.10 12.89
C THR A 169 6.33 -1.24 13.64
N ASP A 170 7.00 -2.38 13.50
CA ASP A 170 8.30 -2.63 14.12
C ASP A 170 9.36 -1.65 13.60
N THR A 171 9.34 -1.37 12.29
CA THR A 171 10.24 -0.40 11.65
C THR A 171 10.01 1.02 12.20
N ASN A 172 8.76 1.46 12.31
CA ASN A 172 8.42 2.77 12.88
C ASN A 172 8.86 2.89 14.35
N SER A 173 8.70 1.81 15.12
CA SER A 173 9.19 1.74 16.51
C SER A 173 10.71 1.86 16.58
N ALA A 174 11.44 1.15 15.71
CA ALA A 174 12.89 1.21 15.63
C ALA A 174 13.39 2.63 15.26
N ILE A 175 12.77 3.27 14.27
CA ILE A 175 13.07 4.66 13.88
C ILE A 175 12.88 5.61 15.08
N SER A 176 11.77 5.46 15.80
CA SER A 176 11.47 6.31 16.96
C SER A 176 12.51 6.14 18.08
N LYS A 177 12.91 4.88 18.37
CA LYS A 177 13.99 4.59 19.34
C LYS A 177 15.33 5.17 18.91
N ALA A 178 15.67 5.09 17.62
CA ALA A 178 16.90 5.67 17.09
C ALA A 178 16.93 7.20 17.20
N ASN A 179 15.80 7.87 16.94
CA ASN A 179 15.67 9.31 17.12
C ASN A 179 15.84 9.72 18.58
N THR A 180 15.20 9.01 19.52
CA THR A 180 15.38 9.24 20.96
C THR A 180 16.83 9.04 21.39
N ALA A 181 17.50 7.98 20.93
CA ALA A 181 18.90 7.73 21.23
C ALA A 181 19.80 8.86 20.70
N THR A 182 19.51 9.37 19.49
CA THR A 182 20.23 10.51 18.89
C THR A 182 20.07 11.77 19.73
N THR A 183 18.86 12.10 20.15
CA THR A 183 18.59 13.25 21.04
C THR A 183 19.33 13.12 22.38
N ASN A 184 19.31 11.93 22.99
CA ASN A 184 20.02 11.68 24.23
C ASN A 184 21.54 11.84 24.08
N ALA A 185 22.11 11.35 22.98
CA ALA A 185 23.53 11.51 22.68
C ALA A 185 23.92 12.99 22.51
N ASN A 186 23.10 13.77 21.80
CA ASN A 186 23.32 15.21 21.64
C ASN A 186 23.26 15.96 22.99
N ASN A 187 22.29 15.62 23.84
CA ASN A 187 22.18 16.20 25.18
C ASN A 187 23.40 15.86 26.04
N ALA A 188 23.87 14.61 25.99
CA ALA A 188 25.07 14.19 26.71
C ALA A 188 26.33 14.95 26.22
N ALA A 189 26.48 15.13 24.90
CA ALA A 189 27.57 15.89 24.33
C ALA A 189 27.54 17.37 24.75
N ASN A 190 26.36 18.01 24.73
CA ASN A 190 26.19 19.39 25.18
C ASN A 190 26.52 19.57 26.66
N ASN A 191 26.10 18.61 27.50
CA ASN A 191 26.45 18.60 28.91
C ASN A 191 27.95 18.46 29.12
N ALA A 192 28.61 17.57 28.37
CA ALA A 192 30.07 17.40 28.43
C ALA A 192 30.81 18.69 28.03
N ASN A 193 30.38 19.36 26.94
CA ASN A 193 30.94 20.64 26.51
C ASN A 193 30.78 21.75 27.57
N SER A 194 29.62 21.78 28.23
CA SER A 194 29.35 22.73 29.32
C SER A 194 30.28 22.47 30.51
N LYS A 195 30.50 21.21 30.88
CA LYS A 195 31.42 20.83 31.95
C LYS A 195 32.88 21.12 31.59
N ALA A 196 33.28 20.91 30.35
CA ALA A 196 34.62 21.26 29.87
C ALA A 196 34.86 22.77 29.96
N THR A 197 33.87 23.58 29.58
CA THR A 197 33.96 25.05 29.70
C THR A 197 34.15 25.47 31.17
N LEU A 198 33.32 24.95 32.08
CA LEU A 198 33.44 25.23 33.51
C LEU A 198 34.80 24.80 34.08
N ALA A 199 35.36 23.68 33.62
CA ALA A 199 36.68 23.22 34.03
C ALA A 199 37.79 24.19 33.55
N ASN A 200 37.69 24.70 32.32
CA ASN A 200 38.62 25.69 31.80
C ASN A 200 38.57 27.02 32.58
N ASP A 201 37.36 27.47 32.93
CA ASP A 201 37.17 28.68 33.75
C ASP A 201 37.79 28.49 35.14
N ALA A 202 37.58 27.32 35.77
CA ALA A 202 38.17 26.99 37.05
C ALA A 202 39.71 26.94 36.99
N ALA A 203 40.29 26.36 35.93
CA ALA A 203 41.73 26.33 35.71
C ALA A 203 42.31 27.74 35.52
N THR A 204 41.63 28.59 34.75
CA THR A 204 42.02 29.99 34.56
C THR A 204 42.02 30.76 35.88
N ASN A 205 40.98 30.58 36.68
CA ASN A 205 40.89 31.19 38.01
C ASN A 205 42.00 30.71 38.96
N ALA A 206 42.35 29.42 38.91
CA ALA A 206 43.46 28.88 39.69
C ALA A 206 44.81 29.49 39.26
N ASN A 207 45.05 29.63 37.96
CA ASN A 207 46.26 30.25 37.42
C ASN A 207 46.40 31.74 37.83
N ASN A 208 45.29 32.48 37.81
CA ASN A 208 45.26 33.86 38.27
C ASN A 208 45.61 33.96 39.77
N LYS A 209 45.06 33.06 40.60
CA LYS A 209 45.40 33.01 42.04
C LYS A 209 46.87 32.65 42.28
N ALA A 210 47.44 31.73 41.51
CA ALA A 210 48.86 31.40 41.59
C ALA A 210 49.74 32.61 41.26
N THR A 211 49.42 33.33 40.18
CA THR A 211 50.12 34.56 39.77
C THR A 211 50.07 35.63 40.87
N LEU A 212 48.92 35.82 41.51
CA LEU A 212 48.77 36.75 42.63
C LEU A 212 49.60 36.31 43.86
N ALA A 213 49.68 35.01 44.14
CA ALA A 213 50.49 34.47 45.23
C ALA A 213 51.99 34.68 44.97
N ASP A 214 52.46 34.46 43.74
CA ASP A 214 53.84 34.74 43.35
C ASP A 214 54.17 36.23 43.51
N ARG A 215 53.25 37.11 43.11
CA ARG A 215 53.42 38.55 43.30
C ARG A 215 53.48 38.94 44.78
N ALA A 216 52.64 38.34 45.62
CA ALA A 216 52.66 38.57 47.06
C ALA A 216 53.99 38.13 47.69
N LYS A 217 54.53 36.98 47.28
CA LYS A 217 55.86 36.50 47.71
C LYS A 217 56.97 37.46 47.32
N GLU A 218 56.95 37.97 46.08
CA GLU A 218 57.94 38.95 45.61
C GLU A 218 57.90 40.24 46.44
N LEU A 219 56.69 40.77 46.71
CA LEU A 219 56.51 41.95 47.56
C LEU A 219 57.00 41.71 48.99
N ALA A 220 56.74 40.53 49.56
CA ALA A 220 57.25 40.15 50.88
C ALA A 220 58.80 40.12 50.90
N ASN A 221 59.42 39.52 49.88
CA ASN A 221 60.88 39.51 49.75
C ASN A 221 61.46 40.94 49.66
N GLN A 222 60.84 41.81 48.86
CA GLN A 222 61.24 43.22 48.77
C GLN A 222 61.12 43.94 50.11
N ALA A 223 60.05 43.68 50.86
CA ALA A 223 59.86 44.24 52.20
C ALA A 223 60.94 43.76 53.17
N THR A 224 61.28 42.46 53.16
CA THR A 224 62.38 41.89 53.95
C THR A 224 63.72 42.53 53.59
N THR A 225 64.04 42.68 52.30
CA THR A 225 65.27 43.34 51.86
C THR A 225 65.35 44.78 52.37
N LYS A 226 64.26 45.55 52.28
CA LYS A 226 64.20 46.93 52.81
C LYS A 226 64.38 46.97 54.33
N ALA A 227 63.75 46.04 55.06
CA ALA A 227 63.90 45.95 56.51
C ALA A 227 65.36 45.63 56.90
N ASN A 228 66.01 44.70 56.21
CA ASN A 228 67.41 44.38 56.45
C ASN A 228 68.34 45.57 56.17
N GLN A 229 68.11 46.30 55.07
CA GLN A 229 68.87 47.53 54.78
C GLN A 229 68.70 48.60 55.86
N ALA A 230 67.46 48.79 56.36
CA ALA A 230 67.18 49.71 57.45
C ALA A 230 67.89 49.29 58.74
N ALA A 231 67.89 47.99 59.07
CA ALA A 231 68.60 47.44 60.22
C ALA A 231 70.11 47.68 60.13
N SER A 232 70.75 47.35 58.99
CA SER A 232 72.18 47.62 58.79
C SER A 232 72.53 49.12 58.87
N THR A 233 71.62 49.99 58.41
CA THR A 233 71.80 51.45 58.55
C THR A 233 71.78 51.87 60.02
N ALA A 234 70.85 51.31 60.81
CA ALA A 234 70.75 51.57 62.25
C ALA A 234 71.97 51.03 63.01
N GLU A 235 72.45 49.82 62.70
CA GLU A 235 73.67 49.25 63.28
C GLU A 235 74.88 50.14 63.01
N ASN A 236 75.08 50.58 61.77
CA ASN A 236 76.16 51.50 61.42
C ASN A 236 76.07 52.83 62.17
N ALA A 237 74.86 53.38 62.35
CA ALA A 237 74.64 54.60 63.13
C ALA A 237 74.97 54.37 64.62
N ALA A 238 74.58 53.23 65.19
CA ALA A 238 74.90 52.85 66.56
C ALA A 238 76.41 52.67 66.76
N THR A 239 77.12 52.01 65.83
CA THR A 239 78.58 51.89 65.86
C THR A 239 79.26 53.26 65.81
N LYS A 240 78.80 54.17 64.94
CA LYS A 240 79.32 55.56 64.91
C LYS A 240 79.11 56.27 66.24
N ALA A 241 77.93 56.13 66.84
CA ALA A 241 77.65 56.71 68.15
C ALA A 241 78.55 56.12 69.25
N ASN A 242 78.72 54.80 69.28
CA ASN A 242 79.61 54.12 70.24
C ASN A 242 81.07 54.58 70.07
N ASN A 243 81.56 54.69 68.85
CA ASN A 243 82.90 55.19 68.56
C ASN A 243 83.07 56.66 69.02
N ALA A 244 82.05 57.50 68.80
CA ALA A 244 82.06 58.87 69.29
C ALA A 244 82.12 58.92 70.83
N ILE A 245 81.32 58.10 71.53
CA ILE A 245 81.35 57.98 73.00
C ILE A 245 82.72 57.52 73.49
N ALA A 246 83.31 56.49 72.86
CA ALA A 246 84.63 55.98 73.22
C ALA A 246 85.77 57.00 72.99
N GLY A 247 85.58 57.97 72.10
CA GLY A 247 86.51 59.08 71.87
C GLY A 247 86.48 60.16 72.96
N ILE A 248 85.37 60.31 73.70
CA ILE A 248 85.20 61.36 74.72
C ILE A 248 86.34 61.36 75.77
N PRO A 249 86.74 60.23 76.38
CA PRO A 249 87.82 60.23 77.37
C PRO A 249 89.17 60.70 76.81
N VAL A 250 89.45 60.42 75.53
CA VAL A 250 90.70 60.84 74.88
C VAL A 250 90.73 62.36 74.74
N GLU A 251 89.63 62.96 74.29
CA GLU A 251 89.51 64.42 74.17
C GLU A 251 89.52 65.10 75.55
N ILE A 252 88.87 64.52 76.57
CA ILE A 252 88.93 65.03 77.95
C ILE A 252 90.37 65.04 78.47
N LYS A 253 91.18 63.99 78.22
CA LYS A 253 92.61 63.94 78.61
C LYS A 253 93.46 64.99 77.92
N LYS A 254 93.07 65.49 76.74
CA LYS A 254 93.76 66.65 76.11
C LYS A 254 93.47 67.95 76.87
N LEU A 255 92.25 68.12 77.40
CA LEU A 255 91.88 69.28 78.21
C LEU A 255 92.43 69.22 79.64
N ILE A 256 92.40 68.05 80.28
CA ILE A 256 92.85 67.82 81.65
C ILE A 256 94.17 67.03 81.62
N ASN A 257 95.30 67.71 81.88
CA ASN A 257 96.64 67.15 81.73
C ASN A 257 97.45 67.22 83.04
N ASP A 258 97.64 66.07 83.69
CA ASP A 258 98.41 65.95 84.93
C ASP A 258 99.94 65.89 84.76
N THR A 259 100.40 65.82 83.51
CA THR A 259 101.80 65.53 83.15
C THR A 259 102.56 66.72 82.58
N SER A 260 101.89 67.81 82.21
CA SER A 260 102.55 69.00 81.61
C SER A 260 101.91 70.29 82.12
N ALA A 261 102.73 71.27 82.53
CA ALA A 261 102.27 72.63 82.82
C ALA A 261 101.97 73.34 81.51
N SER A 262 100.69 73.61 81.25
CA SER A 262 100.21 74.34 80.08
C SER A 262 99.49 75.60 80.52
N SER A 263 99.56 76.67 79.72
CA SER A 263 98.79 77.91 79.93
C SER A 263 97.31 77.77 79.56
N THR A 264 96.92 76.65 78.95
CA THR A 264 95.55 76.42 78.44
C THR A 264 94.88 75.14 78.96
N ALA A 265 95.62 74.26 79.65
CA ALA A 265 95.07 73.01 80.21
C ALA A 265 94.95 73.10 81.74
N THR A 266 93.96 72.42 82.32
CA THR A 266 93.74 72.39 83.77
C THR A 266 94.22 71.07 84.38
N TYR A 267 94.74 71.10 85.61
CA TYR A 267 95.13 69.89 86.36
C TYR A 267 93.91 69.20 87.00
N SER A 268 93.98 67.88 87.20
CA SER A 268 92.96 67.15 87.96
C SER A 268 92.97 67.56 89.44
N SER A 269 91.82 67.45 90.12
CA SER A 269 91.74 67.71 91.56
C SER A 269 92.69 66.80 92.36
N THR A 270 92.92 65.57 91.89
CA THR A 270 93.90 64.65 92.50
C THR A 270 95.34 65.16 92.34
N LYS A 271 95.73 65.66 91.16
CA LYS A 271 97.07 66.23 90.93
C LYS A 271 97.26 67.53 91.70
N ILE A 272 96.23 68.39 91.73
CA ILE A 272 96.20 69.61 92.54
C ILE A 272 96.40 69.25 94.03
N ASN A 273 95.63 68.29 94.55
CA ASN A 273 95.77 67.83 95.93
C ASN A 273 97.16 67.22 96.21
N ALA A 274 97.70 66.42 95.30
CA ALA A 274 99.04 65.86 95.44
C ALA A 274 100.12 66.94 95.47
N LEU A 275 100.00 67.99 94.64
CA LEU A 275 100.89 69.15 94.68
C LEU A 275 100.80 69.89 96.01
N PHE A 276 99.59 70.10 96.54
CA PHE A 276 99.39 70.70 97.86
C PHE A 276 100.03 69.85 98.98
N SER A 277 99.86 68.53 98.94
CA SER A 277 100.49 67.62 99.91
C SER A 277 102.01 67.55 99.77
N SER A 278 102.55 67.49 98.55
CA SER A 278 104.00 67.42 98.30
C SER A 278 104.72 68.74 98.56
N ALA A 279 104.02 69.87 98.36
CA ALA A 279 104.52 71.18 98.75
C ALA A 279 104.64 71.32 100.28
N ASN A 280 104.23 70.29 101.04
CA ASN A 280 104.29 70.24 102.49
C ASN A 280 103.69 71.51 103.11
N VAL A 281 102.63 72.01 102.47
CA VAL A 281 101.89 73.17 102.94
C VAL A 281 101.25 72.72 104.24
N LYS A 282 101.95 72.96 105.36
CA LYS A 282 101.40 72.74 106.69
C LYS A 282 100.07 73.48 106.73
N GLU A 283 99.04 72.85 107.29
CA GLU A 283 97.83 73.58 107.68
C GLU A 283 98.30 74.83 108.43
N ILE A 284 97.95 76.00 107.89
CA ILE A 284 98.29 77.26 108.52
C ILE A 284 97.53 77.25 109.84
N THR A 285 98.27 77.08 110.94
CA THR A 285 97.65 77.07 112.27
C THR A 285 97.20 78.49 112.60
N ASN A 286 96.09 78.64 113.33
CA ASN A 286 95.58 79.97 113.70
C ASN A 286 96.67 80.84 114.36
N SER A 287 97.60 80.24 115.11
CA SER A 287 98.73 80.95 115.70
C SER A 287 99.66 81.63 114.68
N GLN A 288 99.76 81.13 113.45
CA GLN A 288 100.53 81.74 112.36
C GLN A 288 99.73 82.82 111.61
N ILE A 289 98.40 82.76 111.67
CA ILE A 289 97.54 83.85 111.19
C ILE A 289 97.57 84.99 112.21
N ASP A 290 97.50 84.68 113.50
CA ASP A 290 97.50 85.67 114.59
C ASP A 290 98.83 86.44 114.69
N SER A 291 99.96 85.85 114.28
CA SER A 291 101.25 86.55 114.22
C SER A 291 101.38 87.51 113.03
N LEU A 292 100.51 87.40 112.02
CA LEU A 292 100.40 88.37 110.93
C LEU A 292 99.48 89.55 111.29
N SER A 293 98.72 89.45 112.38
CA SER A 293 97.84 90.52 112.90
C SER A 293 98.58 91.60 113.70
N ASN A 294 99.87 91.39 114.02
CA ASN A 294 100.72 92.35 114.73
C ASN A 294 101.75 93.05 113.79
N LEU A 295 101.42 93.14 112.51
CA LEU A 295 102.12 93.92 111.48
C LEU A 295 101.23 95.04 110.95
#